data_AF-A0A9D4WE35-F1
#
_entry.id   AF-A0A9D4WE35-F1
#
_cell.length_a   1.000
_cell.length_b   1.000
_cell.length_c   1.000
_cell.angle_alpha   90.00
_cell.angle_beta   90.00
_cell.angle_gamma   90.00
#
_symmetry.space_group_name_H-M   'P 1'
#
loop_
_entity.id
_entity.type
_entity.pdbx_description
1 polymer ?
#
loop_
_entity_poly.entity_id
_entity_poly.type
_entity_poly.pdbx_seq_one_letter_code
_entity_poly.pdbx_strand_id
1 'polypeptide(L)'
;MLTGDQIFEKVKDLASYIGTLVRMHIPITATRWSNKELGSAKDKIWTEILRSFNIEDTTIRKKYILQLAGKRHRGWRTFLTNKYLKDKENFFVEYDPEYPVKYAIFITEEEWVAFVAQRRDENFKKVSATNRERASNPTYAYKKG
;
A
#
# COMPACT_ATOMS: atom_id res chain seq x y z
N MET A 1 -1.64 -34.29 3.05
CA MET A 1 -2.34 -33.09 2.55
C MET A 1 -2.39 -32.07 3.69
N LEU A 2 -2.22 -30.77 3.40
CA LEU A 2 -2.36 -29.72 4.43
C LEU A 2 -3.83 -29.55 4.81
N THR A 3 -4.12 -29.32 6.09
CA THR A 3 -5.48 -29.03 6.57
C THR A 3 -5.92 -27.61 6.17
N GLY A 4 -7.23 -27.33 6.24
CA GLY A 4 -7.77 -26.00 5.94
C GLY A 4 -7.12 -24.88 6.75
N ASP A 5 -6.86 -25.14 8.04
CA ASP A 5 -6.18 -24.20 8.94
C ASP A 5 -4.71 -23.97 8.56
N GLN A 6 -4.00 -25.03 8.18
CA GLN A 6 -2.61 -24.93 7.72
C GLN A 6 -2.49 -24.15 6.40
N ILE A 7 -3.46 -24.29 5.50
CA ILE A 7 -3.53 -23.51 4.27
C ILE A 7 -3.80 -22.03 4.60
N PHE A 8 -4.72 -21.75 5.52
CA PHE A 8 -5.07 -20.40 5.93
C PHE A 8 -3.91 -19.65 6.59
N GLU A 9 -3.19 -20.28 7.50
CA GLU A 9 -2.02 -19.66 8.16
C GLU A 9 -0.91 -19.35 7.14
N LYS A 10 -0.59 -20.27 6.22
CA LYS A 10 0.38 -19.99 5.15
C LYS A 10 -0.04 -18.81 4.25
N VAL A 11 -1.33 -18.62 4.02
CA VAL A 11 -1.85 -17.47 3.25
C VAL A 11 -1.69 -16.16 4.03
N LYS A 12 -1.93 -16.15 5.34
CA LYS A 12 -1.69 -14.98 6.19
C LYS A 12 -0.22 -14.59 6.23
N ASP A 13 0.67 -15.59 6.32
CA ASP A 13 2.11 -15.39 6.33
C ASP A 13 2.57 -14.73 5.04
N LEU A 14 2.13 -15.25 3.89
CA LEU A 14 2.43 -14.66 2.58
C LEU A 14 1.92 -13.21 2.48
N ALA A 15 0.67 -12.97 2.88
CA ALA A 15 0.08 -11.64 2.80
C ALA A 15 0.80 -10.60 3.68
N SER A 16 1.23 -11.01 4.87
CA SER A 16 1.99 -10.18 5.81
C SER A 16 3.40 -9.92 5.29
N TYR A 17 4.05 -10.96 4.75
CA TYR A 17 5.39 -10.88 4.18
C TYR A 17 5.44 -9.96 2.95
N ILE A 18 4.46 -10.06 2.04
CA ILE A 18 4.27 -9.11 0.92
C ILE A 18 4.21 -7.68 1.46
N GLY A 19 3.43 -7.46 2.53
CA GLY A 19 3.32 -6.15 3.16
C GLY A 19 4.65 -5.60 3.66
N THR A 20 5.49 -6.45 4.26
CA THR A 20 6.83 -6.08 4.73
C THR A 20 7.76 -5.74 3.56
N LEU A 21 7.83 -6.60 2.54
CA LEU A 21 8.64 -6.36 1.34
C LEU A 21 8.25 -5.06 0.62
N VAL A 22 6.95 -4.78 0.52
CA VAL A 22 6.45 -3.52 -0.05
C VAL A 22 6.96 -2.32 0.74
N ARG A 23 6.94 -2.37 2.08
CA ARG A 23 7.42 -1.27 2.92
C ARG A 23 8.92 -1.07 2.82
N MET A 24 9.69 -2.14 2.61
CA MET A 24 11.14 -2.06 2.48
C MET A 24 11.62 -1.56 1.13
N HIS A 25 10.88 -1.85 0.05
CA HIS A 25 11.39 -1.64 -1.32
C HIS A 25 10.62 -0.59 -2.12
N ILE A 26 9.41 -0.19 -1.70
CA ILE A 26 8.59 0.75 -2.45
C ILE A 26 8.42 2.04 -1.64
N PRO A 27 8.97 3.17 -2.11
CA PRO A 27 8.81 4.46 -1.46
C PRO A 27 7.34 4.82 -1.21
N ILE A 28 7.05 5.45 -0.08
CA ILE A 28 5.69 5.95 0.22
C ILE A 28 5.28 7.09 -0.72
N THR A 29 6.25 7.77 -1.32
CA THR A 29 6.11 8.84 -2.32
C THR A 29 5.67 8.31 -3.69
N ALA A 30 5.74 7.00 -3.92
CA ALA A 30 5.31 6.40 -5.18
C ALA A 30 3.78 6.49 -5.32
N THR A 31 3.30 7.36 -6.19
CA THR A 31 1.86 7.60 -6.34
C THR A 31 1.16 6.52 -7.17
N ARG A 32 1.80 6.07 -8.26
CA ARG A 32 1.25 5.10 -9.21
C ARG A 32 2.04 3.79 -9.18
N TRP A 33 1.35 2.70 -8.86
CA TRP A 33 1.94 1.35 -8.93
C TRP A 33 2.42 0.99 -10.34
N SER A 34 1.84 1.56 -11.40
CA SER A 34 2.27 1.32 -12.78
C SER A 34 3.56 2.05 -13.18
N ASN A 35 4.17 2.87 -12.30
CA ASN A 35 5.44 3.52 -12.61
C ASN A 35 6.52 2.48 -12.97
N LYS A 36 7.20 2.71 -14.10
CA LYS A 36 8.27 1.87 -14.64
C LYS A 36 9.53 1.92 -13.77
N GLU A 37 9.80 3.03 -13.09
CA GLU A 37 10.95 3.19 -12.18
C GLU A 37 10.88 2.20 -11.00
N LEU A 38 9.68 1.76 -10.63
CA LEU A 38 9.48 0.73 -9.61
C LEU A 38 9.82 -0.69 -10.09
N GLY A 39 10.24 -0.86 -11.35
CA GLY A 39 10.51 -2.17 -11.96
C GLY A 39 11.48 -3.01 -11.15
N SER A 40 12.68 -2.49 -10.88
CA SER A 40 13.70 -3.25 -10.14
C SER A 40 13.26 -3.57 -8.71
N ALA A 41 12.53 -2.67 -8.05
CA ALA A 41 11.99 -2.90 -6.71
C ALA A 41 10.92 -4.01 -6.71
N LYS A 42 10.03 -4.03 -7.71
CA LYS A 42 9.04 -5.10 -7.89
C LYS A 42 9.68 -6.45 -8.19
N ASP A 43 10.75 -6.45 -8.98
CA ASP A 43 11.51 -7.66 -9.28
C ASP A 43 12.18 -8.21 -8.01
N LYS A 44 12.78 -7.35 -7.17
CA LYS A 44 13.28 -7.75 -5.85
C LYS A 44 12.20 -8.37 -4.97
N ILE A 45 11.02 -7.74 -4.88
CA ILE A 45 9.87 -8.29 -4.13
C ILE A 45 9.51 -9.68 -4.65
N TRP A 46 9.46 -9.86 -5.97
CA TRP A 46 9.15 -11.17 -6.57
C TRP A 46 10.21 -12.22 -6.23
N THR A 47 11.49 -11.88 -6.36
CA THR A 47 12.60 -12.78 -6.04
C THR A 47 12.59 -13.21 -4.57
N GLU A 48 12.37 -12.29 -3.62
CA GLU A 48 12.32 -12.64 -2.19
C GLU A 48 11.13 -13.56 -1.85
N ILE A 49 10.00 -13.39 -2.53
CA ILE A 49 8.83 -14.26 -2.37
C ILE A 49 9.13 -15.66 -2.89
N LEU A 50 9.77 -15.80 -4.06
CA LEU A 50 10.17 -17.10 -4.60
C LEU A 50 11.19 -17.82 -3.70
N ARG A 51 12.10 -17.09 -3.06
CA ARG A 51 13.06 -17.67 -2.10
C ARG A 51 12.38 -18.17 -0.82
N SER A 52 11.38 -17.44 -0.34
CA SER A 52 10.74 -17.71 0.95
C SER A 52 9.57 -18.70 0.86
N PHE A 53 8.95 -18.81 -0.31
CA PHE A 53 7.77 -19.63 -0.54
C PHE A 53 7.96 -20.52 -1.75
N ASN A 54 7.51 -21.77 -1.66
CA ASN A 54 7.48 -22.71 -2.79
C ASN A 54 6.38 -22.33 -3.79
N ILE A 55 6.64 -21.28 -4.56
CA ILE A 55 5.76 -20.76 -5.61
C ILE A 55 6.46 -20.95 -6.94
N GLU A 56 5.71 -21.46 -7.91
CA GLU A 56 6.19 -21.62 -9.28
C GLU A 56 6.49 -20.26 -9.93
N ASP A 57 7.64 -20.13 -10.59
CA ASP A 57 8.04 -18.89 -11.24
C ASP A 57 7.33 -18.73 -12.60
N THR A 58 6.10 -18.22 -12.56
CA THR A 58 5.32 -17.91 -13.77
C THR A 58 4.92 -16.45 -13.82
N THR A 59 4.78 -15.93 -15.05
CA THR A 59 4.32 -14.56 -15.29
C THR A 59 2.94 -14.29 -14.70
N ILE A 60 2.05 -15.29 -14.68
CA ILE A 60 0.70 -15.20 -14.12
C ILE A 60 0.78 -15.02 -12.59
N ARG A 61 1.57 -15.86 -11.89
CA ARG A 61 1.75 -15.77 -10.44
C ARG A 61 2.45 -14.49 -10.04
N LYS A 62 3.52 -14.10 -10.76
CA LYS A 62 4.20 -12.82 -10.57
C LYS A 62 3.22 -11.66 -10.68
N LYS A 63 2.42 -11.61 -11.73
CA LYS A 63 1.40 -10.56 -11.95
C LYS A 63 0.41 -10.49 -10.79
N TYR A 64 -0.12 -11.63 -10.33
CA TYR A 64 -1.06 -11.68 -9.23
C TYR A 64 -0.44 -11.19 -7.91
N ILE A 65 0.75 -11.66 -7.57
CA ILE A 65 1.47 -11.25 -6.36
C ILE A 65 1.80 -9.75 -6.38
N LEU A 66 2.26 -9.22 -7.51
CA LEU A 66 2.52 -7.80 -7.65
C LEU A 66 1.24 -6.95 -7.60
N GLN A 67 0.09 -7.48 -8.01
CA GLN A 67 -1.20 -6.82 -7.79
C GLN A 67 -1.54 -6.75 -6.29
N LEU A 68 -1.31 -7.83 -5.54
CA LEU A 68 -1.49 -7.82 -4.08
C LEU A 68 -0.52 -6.84 -3.40
N ALA A 69 0.74 -6.82 -3.82
CA ALA A 69 1.74 -5.87 -3.34
C ALA A 69 1.28 -4.42 -3.57
N GLY A 70 0.78 -4.09 -4.77
CA GLY A 70 0.22 -2.77 -5.06
C GLY A 70 -0.98 -2.41 -4.19
N LYS A 71 -1.87 -3.36 -3.87
CA LYS A 71 -2.96 -3.16 -2.91
C LYS A 71 -2.43 -2.88 -1.50
N ARG A 72 -1.41 -3.63 -1.05
CA ARG A 72 -0.77 -3.42 0.26
C ARG A 72 -0.09 -2.06 0.35
N HIS A 73 0.60 -1.63 -0.70
CA HIS A 73 1.23 -0.30 -0.77
C HIS A 73 0.20 0.81 -0.65
N ARG A 74 -0.89 0.74 -1.43
CA ARG A 74 -1.99 1.71 -1.34
C ARG A 74 -2.61 1.73 0.06
N GLY A 75 -2.86 0.55 0.64
CA GLY A 75 -3.40 0.42 1.99
C GLY A 75 -2.48 1.07 3.04
N TRP A 76 -1.18 0.83 2.98
CA TRP A 76 -0.19 1.44 3.87
C TRP A 76 -0.17 2.96 3.74
N ARG A 77 -0.13 3.48 2.50
CA ARG A 77 -0.19 4.92 2.25
C ARG A 77 -1.49 5.54 2.79
N THR A 78 -2.63 4.86 2.69
CA THR A 78 -3.91 5.32 3.28
C THR A 78 -3.86 5.29 4.81
N PHE A 79 -3.31 4.23 5.39
CA PHE A 79 -3.13 4.12 6.84
C PHE A 79 -2.29 5.28 7.38
N LEU A 80 -1.15 5.59 6.77
CA LEU A 80 -0.30 6.72 7.17
C LEU A 80 -1.06 8.05 7.08
N THR A 81 -1.78 8.29 5.99
CA THR A 81 -2.61 9.50 5.85
C THR A 81 -3.64 9.60 6.97
N ASN A 82 -4.41 8.54 7.22
CA ASN A 82 -5.48 8.60 8.22
C ASN A 82 -4.94 8.67 9.66
N LYS A 83 -3.79 8.07 9.94
CA LYS A 83 -3.24 7.99 11.29
C LYS A 83 -2.50 9.26 11.71
N TYR A 84 -1.78 9.88 10.78
CA TYR A 84 -0.85 10.98 11.09
C TYR A 84 -1.23 12.31 10.46
N LEU A 85 -1.96 12.31 9.34
CA LEU A 85 -2.27 13.53 8.58
C LEU A 85 -3.70 14.01 8.77
N LYS A 86 -4.51 13.26 9.52
CA LYS A 86 -5.91 13.55 9.72
C LYS A 86 -6.33 13.48 11.18
N ASP A 87 -7.31 14.28 11.52
CA ASP A 87 -7.96 14.27 12.82
C ASP A 87 -9.03 13.17 12.93
N LYS A 88 -9.72 13.14 14.07
CA LYS A 88 -10.80 12.19 14.36
C LYS A 88 -12.02 12.36 13.45
N GLU A 89 -12.20 13.55 12.87
CA GLU A 89 -13.28 13.89 11.96
C GLU A 89 -12.88 13.65 10.48
N ASN A 90 -11.70 13.07 10.25
CA ASN A 90 -11.15 12.71 8.93
C ASN A 90 -10.83 13.93 8.04
N PHE A 91 -10.64 15.10 8.65
CA PHE A 91 -10.09 16.29 8.00
C PHE A 91 -8.57 16.29 8.07
N PHE A 92 -7.92 16.93 7.09
CA PHE A 92 -6.47 17.08 7.10
C PHE A 92 -6.06 18.11 8.14
N VAL A 93 -5.09 17.76 8.98
CA VAL A 93 -4.56 18.68 9.99
C VAL A 93 -3.73 19.79 9.34
N GLU A 94 -3.82 21.00 9.90
CA GLU A 94 -3.11 22.18 9.40
C GLU A 94 -1.66 22.27 9.90
N TYR A 95 -1.39 21.79 11.11
CA TYR A 95 -0.05 21.75 11.69
C TYR A 95 0.82 20.68 11.03
N ASP A 96 2.14 20.85 11.10
CA ASP A 96 3.08 19.88 10.54
C ASP A 96 3.03 18.54 11.30
N PRO A 97 2.73 17.44 10.60
CA PRO A 97 2.50 16.15 11.22
C PRO A 97 3.81 15.54 11.70
N GLU A 98 3.76 14.94 12.88
CA GLU A 98 4.91 14.24 13.47
C GLU A 98 5.43 13.14 12.53
N TYR A 99 6.75 13.05 12.40
CA TYR A 99 7.40 11.98 11.67
C TYR A 99 7.11 10.63 12.35
N PRO A 100 6.66 9.61 11.61
CA PRO A 100 6.23 8.36 12.22
C PRO A 100 7.42 7.47 12.62
N VAL A 101 8.05 7.77 13.76
CA VAL A 101 9.28 7.10 14.28
C VAL A 101 9.16 5.56 14.27
N LYS A 102 7.97 5.02 14.54
CA LYS A 102 7.69 3.58 14.47
C LYS A 102 8.02 2.94 13.12
N TYR A 103 8.01 3.72 12.04
CA TYR A 103 8.27 3.28 10.67
C TYR A 103 9.56 3.86 10.11
N ALA A 104 10.47 4.37 10.95
CA ALA A 104 11.73 4.98 10.51
C ALA A 104 12.64 4.01 9.73
N ILE A 105 12.51 2.70 9.98
CA ILE A 105 13.20 1.66 9.21
C ILE A 105 12.70 1.53 7.75
N PHE A 106 11.55 2.12 7.42
CA PHE A 106 10.90 2.00 6.10
C PHE A 106 10.71 3.35 5.39
N ILE A 107 10.81 4.46 6.10
CA ILE A 107 10.46 5.80 5.60
C ILE A 107 11.54 6.75 6.08
N THR A 108 12.27 7.42 5.19
CA THR A 108 13.19 8.49 5.62
C THR A 108 12.44 9.77 5.96
N GLU A 109 13.07 10.69 6.69
CA GLU A 109 12.44 11.99 6.99
C GLU A 109 12.14 12.78 5.69
N GLU A 110 13.02 12.72 4.70
CA GLU A 110 12.83 13.37 3.40
C GLU A 110 11.64 12.76 2.65
N GLU A 111 11.53 11.43 2.65
CA GLU A 111 10.38 10.73 2.07
C GLU A 111 9.08 11.09 2.77
N TRP A 112 9.11 11.25 4.10
CA TRP A 112 7.96 11.68 4.88
C TRP A 112 7.51 13.09 4.49
N VAL A 113 8.42 14.06 4.46
CA VAL A 113 8.12 15.43 4.04
C VAL A 113 7.54 15.47 2.63
N ALA A 114 8.15 14.76 1.68
CA ALA A 114 7.65 14.65 0.31
C ALA A 114 6.26 14.01 0.26
N PHE A 115 6.01 12.98 1.06
CA PHE A 115 4.70 12.34 1.15
C PHE A 115 3.63 13.27 1.74
N VAL A 116 3.94 14.03 2.79
CA VAL A 116 3.03 15.02 3.39
C VAL A 116 2.66 16.08 2.34
N ALA A 117 3.64 16.61 1.61
CA ALA A 117 3.41 17.57 0.52
C ALA A 117 2.47 17.00 -0.56
N GLN A 118 2.70 15.75 -1.01
CA GLN A 118 1.81 15.07 -1.97
C GLN A 118 0.36 14.94 -1.48
N ARG A 119 0.14 14.80 -0.17
CA ARG A 119 -1.22 14.66 0.41
C ARG A 119 -1.89 16.00 0.66
N ARG A 120 -1.11 17.06 0.87
CA ARG A 120 -1.61 18.43 1.03
C ARG A 120 -1.95 19.10 -0.30
N ASP A 121 -1.38 18.61 -1.41
CA ASP A 121 -1.70 19.04 -2.77
C ASP A 121 -3.21 19.13 -3.03
N GLU A 122 -3.67 20.26 -3.58
CA GLU A 122 -5.09 20.50 -3.79
C GLU A 122 -5.69 19.56 -4.83
N ASN A 123 -4.94 19.20 -5.87
CA ASN A 123 -5.43 18.26 -6.88
C ASN A 123 -5.65 16.88 -6.25
N PHE A 124 -4.73 16.45 -5.38
CA PHE A 124 -4.92 15.23 -4.60
C PHE A 124 -6.19 15.30 -3.74
N LYS A 125 -6.41 16.40 -2.99
CA LYS A 125 -7.62 16.58 -2.16
C LYS A 125 -8.90 16.53 -2.99
N LYS A 126 -8.94 17.23 -4.13
CA LYS A 126 -10.08 17.24 -5.06
C LYS A 126 -10.39 15.83 -5.59
N VAL A 127 -9.39 15.15 -6.14
CA VAL A 127 -9.55 13.77 -6.65
C VAL A 127 -9.98 12.81 -5.53
N SER A 128 -9.43 12.97 -4.32
CA SER A 128 -9.83 12.14 -3.19
C SER A 128 -11.28 12.37 -2.76
N ALA A 129 -11.78 13.61 -2.81
CA ALA A 129 -13.17 13.93 -2.48
C ALA A 129 -14.13 13.32 -3.52
N THR A 130 -13.85 13.53 -4.82
CA THR A 130 -14.65 12.94 -5.91
C THR A 130 -14.69 11.41 -5.82
N ASN A 131 -13.56 10.76 -5.52
CA ASN A 131 -13.53 9.31 -5.37
C ASN A 131 -14.34 8.81 -4.17
N ARG A 132 -14.38 9.58 -3.07
CA ARG A 132 -15.18 9.25 -1.88
C ARG A 132 -16.67 9.38 -2.17
N GLU A 133 -17.07 10.42 -2.88
CA GLU A 133 -18.45 10.61 -3.34
C GLU A 133 -18.90 9.46 -4.25
N ARG A 134 -18.08 9.09 -5.24
CA ARG A 134 -18.33 7.91 -6.11
C ARG A 134 -18.45 6.61 -5.33
N ALA A 135 -17.62 6.43 -4.29
CA ALA A 135 -17.68 5.24 -3.44
C ALA A 135 -18.95 5.21 -2.57
N SER A 136 -19.44 6.38 -2.15
CA SER A 136 -20.66 6.51 -1.34
C SER A 136 -21.93 6.34 -2.19
N ASN A 137 -21.83 6.66 -3.49
CA ASN A 137 -22.92 6.56 -4.46
C ASN A 137 -22.59 5.55 -5.58
N PRO A 138 -22.45 4.25 -5.27
CA PRO A 138 -22.08 3.26 -6.27
C PRO A 138 -23.20 3.07 -7.30
N THR A 139 -22.84 3.10 -8.59
CA THR A 139 -23.77 2.88 -9.71
C THR A 139 -24.44 1.51 -9.69
N TYR A 140 -23.80 0.51 -9.08
CA TYR A 140 -24.30 -0.87 -9.02
C TYR A 140 -24.55 -1.30 -7.57
N ALA A 141 -25.73 -1.87 -7.31
CA ALA A 141 -26.18 -2.24 -5.97
C ALA A 141 -25.25 -3.23 -5.25
N TYR A 142 -24.63 -4.17 -5.96
CA TYR A 142 -23.69 -5.14 -5.36
C TYR A 142 -22.37 -4.51 -4.86
N LYS A 143 -22.10 -3.24 -5.20
CA LYS A 143 -20.95 -2.48 -4.70
C LYS A 143 -21.28 -1.69 -3.42
N LYS A 144 -22.53 -1.72 -2.96
CA LYS A 144 -22.96 -1.17 -1.68
C LYS A 144 -22.62 -2.23 -0.63
N GLY A 145 -21.47 -2.06 0.04
CA GLY A 145 -20.98 -2.93 1.10
C GLY A 145 -20.79 -2.14 2.38
#